data_AF-A0A0C3PRC8-F1
#
_entry.id   AF-A0A0C3PRC8-F1
#
_cell.length_a   1.000
_cell.length_b   1.000
_cell.length_c   1.000
_cell.angle_alpha   90.00
_cell.angle_beta   90.00
_cell.angle_gamma   90.00
#
_symmetry.space_group_name_H-M   'P 1'
#
loop_
_entity.id
_entity.type
_entity.pdbx_description
1 polymer ?
#
loop_
_entity_poly.entity_id
_entity_poly.type
_entity_poly.pdbx_seq_one_letter_code
_entity_poly.pdbx_strand_id
1 'polypeptide(L)'
;MIKDYNLDYPDFYTRLYAFVDRNVLHVKYRARFFRLMDLFLSSTHLPVQLVASFVKRLSRLSLSAPPAALIMLMPFVYNLIKRHPSLMVMIHQDHVDNYVDPFDPKEASPLLTNAIASSLWELASFQHHYSETIATLARLFSNPFTKPPFLMEDFLDHTYTTLFETEAKRTFKKDPAMTFELKRDQLFPEGSSKDMNGLTLPDDAVSELWVFG
;
A
#
# COMPACT_ATOMS: atom_id res chain seq x y z
N MET A 1 6.13 29.19 -10.69
CA MET A 1 7.44 29.76 -10.28
C MET A 1 8.62 28.95 -10.79
N ILE A 2 8.83 27.66 -10.45
CA ILE A 2 9.96 26.88 -11.01
C ILE A 2 9.80 26.66 -12.52
N LYS A 3 8.62 26.24 -12.96
CA LYS A 3 8.32 26.04 -14.40
C LYS A 3 8.32 27.34 -15.22
N ASP A 4 7.97 28.45 -14.57
CA ASP A 4 7.72 29.73 -15.25
C ASP A 4 8.94 30.67 -15.24
N TYR A 5 9.86 30.50 -14.28
CA TYR A 5 11.03 31.38 -14.10
C TYR A 5 12.37 30.62 -14.05
N ASN A 6 12.38 29.30 -14.29
CA ASN A 6 13.57 28.44 -14.31
C ASN A 6 14.55 28.67 -13.14
N LEU A 7 14.00 29.02 -11.98
CA LEU A 7 14.76 29.17 -10.73
C LEU A 7 15.08 27.78 -10.20
N ASP A 8 16.35 27.39 -10.33
CA ASP A 8 16.85 26.13 -9.78
C ASP A 8 16.78 26.18 -8.25
N TYR A 9 15.98 25.28 -7.69
CA TYR A 9 15.91 25.09 -6.26
C TYR A 9 17.00 24.09 -5.85
N PRO A 10 17.98 24.47 -5.01
CA PRO A 10 19.06 23.57 -4.62
C PRO A 10 18.50 22.35 -3.86
N ASP A 11 18.98 21.16 -4.21
CA ASP A 11 18.59 19.88 -3.61
C ASP A 11 17.07 19.62 -3.60
N PHE A 12 16.39 20.00 -4.69
CA PHE A 12 14.95 19.83 -4.85
C PHE A 12 14.46 18.42 -4.47
N TYR A 13 15.08 17.37 -4.99
CA TYR A 13 14.66 15.99 -4.72
C TYR A 13 14.94 15.54 -3.28
N THR A 14 15.98 16.05 -2.65
CA THR A 14 16.26 15.78 -1.22
C THR A 14 15.17 16.39 -0.34
N ARG A 15 14.71 17.61 -0.66
CA ARG A 15 13.56 18.23 0.03
C ARG A 15 12.26 17.51 -0.28
N LEU A 16 12.02 17.11 -1.53
CA LEU A 16 10.85 16.33 -1.91
C LEU A 16 10.81 15.00 -1.14
N TYR A 17 11.95 14.33 -0.99
CA TYR A 17 12.08 13.09 -0.23
C TYR A 17 11.80 13.29 1.27
N ALA A 18 12.20 14.44 1.83
CA ALA A 18 11.89 14.81 3.21
C ALA A 18 10.39 15.10 3.43
N PHE A 19 9.65 15.56 2.40
CA PHE A 19 8.19 15.74 2.48
C PHE A 19 7.40 14.44 2.45
N VAL A 20 8.02 13.35 1.99
CA VAL A 20 7.43 12.00 2.06
C VAL A 20 7.59 11.48 3.50
N ASP A 21 6.79 12.04 4.41
CA ASP A 21 6.80 11.72 5.83
C ASP A 21 5.67 10.74 6.21
N ARG A 22 5.57 10.39 7.50
CA ARG A 22 4.53 9.49 8.01
C ARG A 22 3.11 10.00 7.76
N ASN A 23 2.92 11.32 7.66
CA ASN A 23 1.61 11.93 7.58
C ASN A 23 1.13 12.12 6.14
N VAL A 24 2.02 12.09 5.14
CA VAL A 24 1.73 12.42 3.74
C VAL A 24 0.52 11.67 3.17
N LEU A 25 0.31 10.41 3.58
CA LEU A 25 -0.81 9.57 3.14
C LEU A 25 -2.13 9.83 3.90
N HIS A 26 -2.06 10.52 5.03
CA HIS A 26 -3.19 10.85 5.91
C HIS A 26 -3.71 12.28 5.70
N VAL A 27 -2.93 13.17 5.08
CA VAL A 27 -3.34 14.58 4.87
C VAL A 27 -4.47 14.68 3.83
N LYS A 28 -5.42 15.60 4.07
CA LYS A 28 -6.55 15.89 3.18
C LYS A 28 -6.13 16.25 1.75
N TYR A 29 -5.04 16.99 1.58
CA TYR A 29 -4.55 17.49 0.28
C TYR A 29 -3.55 16.55 -0.41
N ARG A 30 -3.52 15.26 -0.02
CA ARG A 30 -2.61 14.25 -0.61
C ARG A 30 -2.76 14.12 -2.13
N ALA A 31 -3.96 14.22 -2.68
CA ALA A 31 -4.22 14.17 -4.12
C ALA A 31 -3.38 15.19 -4.90
N ARG A 32 -3.36 16.44 -4.41
CA ARG A 32 -2.57 17.52 -5.02
C ARG A 32 -1.07 17.26 -4.91
N PHE A 33 -0.61 16.71 -3.79
CA PHE A 33 0.79 16.35 -3.59
C PHE A 33 1.22 15.25 -4.56
N PHE A 34 0.46 14.16 -4.66
CA PHE A 34 0.79 13.04 -5.55
C PHE A 34 0.70 13.39 -7.03
N ARG A 35 -0.21 14.28 -7.43
CA ARG A 35 -0.25 14.82 -8.80
C ARG A 35 1.04 15.55 -9.17
N LEU A 36 1.56 16.38 -8.26
CA LEU A 36 2.83 17.07 -8.45
C LEU A 36 4.01 16.09 -8.40
N MET A 37 3.97 15.11 -7.50
CA MET A 37 5.01 14.11 -7.36
C MET A 37 5.12 13.21 -8.60
N ASP A 38 4.00 12.81 -9.22
CA ASP A 38 4.01 12.07 -10.49
C ASP A 38 4.67 12.89 -11.59
N LEU A 39 4.35 14.19 -11.68
CA LEU A 39 5.01 15.09 -12.61
C LEU A 39 6.53 15.17 -12.35
N PHE A 40 6.96 15.34 -11.10
CA PHE A 40 8.39 15.45 -10.76
C PHE A 40 9.17 14.15 -11.00
N LEU A 41 8.56 12.99 -10.74
CA LEU A 41 9.16 11.66 -10.96
C LEU A 41 8.94 11.13 -12.38
N SER A 42 8.22 11.88 -13.24
CA SER A 42 8.11 11.60 -14.68
C SER A 42 9.25 12.18 -15.51
N SER A 43 10.14 12.97 -14.91
CA SER A 43 11.32 13.50 -15.57
C SER A 43 12.25 12.39 -16.05
N THR A 44 12.76 12.51 -17.28
CA THR A 44 13.63 11.53 -17.93
C THR A 44 15.06 11.52 -17.40
N HIS A 45 15.50 12.59 -16.74
CA HIS A 45 16.89 12.78 -16.31
C HIS A 45 17.14 12.31 -14.86
N LEU A 46 16.28 11.46 -14.31
CA LEU A 46 16.40 11.01 -12.93
C LEU A 46 17.25 9.75 -12.80
N PRO A 47 18.21 9.72 -11.87
CA PRO A 47 18.94 8.50 -11.56
C PRO A 47 17.98 7.47 -10.96
N VAL A 48 18.12 6.21 -11.38
CA VAL A 48 17.25 5.10 -10.95
C VAL A 48 17.26 4.93 -9.43
N GLN A 49 18.42 5.14 -8.77
CA GLN A 49 18.56 5.06 -7.32
C GLN A 49 17.64 6.03 -6.57
N LEU A 50 17.45 7.24 -7.11
CA LEU A 50 16.55 8.24 -6.54
C LEU A 50 15.11 7.74 -6.59
N VAL A 51 14.66 7.27 -7.75
CA VAL A 51 13.30 6.76 -7.93
C VAL A 51 13.07 5.52 -7.05
N ALA A 52 14.07 4.63 -6.94
CA ALA A 52 14.03 3.48 -6.03
C ALA A 52 13.80 3.90 -4.58
N SER A 53 14.49 4.95 -4.11
CA SER A 53 14.32 5.50 -2.75
C SER A 53 12.91 6.02 -2.50
N PHE A 54 12.31 6.73 -3.46
CA PHE A 54 10.92 7.18 -3.36
C PHE A 54 9.96 5.99 -3.31
N VAL A 55 10.13 5.01 -4.20
CA VAL A 55 9.27 3.82 -4.25
C VAL A 55 9.37 3.01 -2.95
N LYS A 56 10.57 2.77 -2.45
CA LYS A 56 10.78 2.01 -1.20
C LYS A 56 10.25 2.76 0.02
N ARG A 57 10.50 4.07 0.14
CA ARG A 57 9.96 4.87 1.26
C ARG A 57 8.44 4.93 1.22
N LEU A 58 7.82 5.16 0.05
CA LEU A 58 6.37 5.13 -0.10
C LEU A 58 5.77 3.76 0.24
N SER A 59 6.43 2.67 -0.18
CA SER A 59 6.02 1.31 0.15
C SER A 59 6.12 1.01 1.65
N ARG A 60 7.11 1.55 2.37
CA ARG A 60 7.15 1.43 3.85
C ARG A 60 6.06 2.24 4.54
N LEU A 61 5.82 3.47 4.09
CA LEU A 61 4.79 4.34 4.66
C LEU A 61 3.37 3.79 4.43
N SER A 62 3.18 3.08 3.32
CA SER A 62 1.89 2.51 2.95
C SER A 62 1.41 1.45 3.95
N LEU A 63 2.30 0.78 4.69
CA LEU A 63 1.93 -0.21 5.72
C LEU A 63 1.02 0.35 6.83
N SER A 64 1.16 1.65 7.12
CA SER A 64 0.32 2.35 8.10
C SER A 64 -0.78 3.23 7.47
N ALA A 65 -0.90 3.19 6.15
CA ALA A 65 -1.75 4.11 5.41
C ALA A 65 -3.22 3.66 5.35
N PRO A 66 -4.16 4.60 5.17
CA PRO A 66 -5.55 4.26 4.94
C PRO A 66 -5.73 3.60 3.55
N PRO A 67 -6.71 2.70 3.38
CA PRO A 67 -7.03 2.04 2.10
C PRO A 67 -7.21 3.02 0.94
N ALA A 68 -7.86 4.15 1.20
CA ALA A 68 -8.07 5.20 0.21
C ALA A 68 -6.76 5.77 -0.35
N ALA A 69 -5.68 5.80 0.44
CA ALA A 69 -4.36 6.21 -0.04
C ALA A 69 -3.66 5.08 -0.81
N LEU A 70 -3.88 3.81 -0.43
CA LEU A 70 -3.32 2.65 -1.12
C LEU A 70 -3.83 2.53 -2.56
N ILE A 71 -5.10 2.83 -2.81
CA ILE A 71 -5.71 2.79 -4.15
C ILE A 71 -5.02 3.77 -5.11
N MET A 72 -4.53 4.90 -4.60
CA MET A 72 -3.72 5.85 -5.37
C MET A 72 -2.25 5.40 -5.48
N LEU A 73 -1.70 4.87 -4.39
CA LEU A 73 -0.27 4.50 -4.30
C LEU A 73 0.07 3.30 -5.18
N MET A 74 -0.83 2.30 -5.33
CA MET A 74 -0.55 1.11 -6.14
C MET A 74 -0.35 1.44 -7.63
N PRO A 75 -1.28 2.14 -8.32
CA PRO A 75 -1.06 2.59 -9.70
C PRO A 75 0.15 3.53 -9.83
N PHE A 76 0.40 4.38 -8.83
CA PHE A 76 1.54 5.28 -8.81
C PHE A 76 2.87 4.52 -8.84
N VAL A 77 3.05 3.54 -7.95
CA VAL A 77 4.25 2.70 -7.92
C VAL A 77 4.36 1.84 -9.17
N TYR A 78 3.24 1.28 -9.66
CA TYR A 78 3.21 0.52 -10.92
C TYR A 78 3.72 1.36 -12.10
N ASN A 79 3.27 2.61 -12.22
CA ASN A 79 3.71 3.52 -13.28
C ASN A 79 5.21 3.83 -13.20
N LEU A 80 5.76 4.02 -11.99
CA LEU A 80 7.19 4.27 -11.80
C LEU A 80 8.04 3.06 -12.19
N ILE A 81 7.65 1.85 -11.77
CA ILE A 81 8.36 0.62 -12.12
C ILE A 81 8.26 0.34 -13.62
N LYS A 82 7.10 0.58 -14.22
CA LYS A 82 6.92 0.44 -15.67
C LYS A 82 7.78 1.43 -16.47
N ARG A 83 7.95 2.66 -15.98
CA ARG A 83 8.79 3.70 -16.60
C ARG A 83 10.29 3.39 -16.46
N HIS A 84 10.70 2.78 -15.34
CA HIS A 84 12.09 2.45 -15.05
C HIS A 84 12.25 0.94 -14.79
N PRO A 85 12.45 0.11 -15.84
CA PRO A 85 12.56 -1.35 -15.71
C PRO A 85 13.66 -1.82 -14.78
N SER A 86 14.71 -1.03 -14.57
CA SER A 86 15.78 -1.31 -13.60
C SER A 86 15.28 -1.47 -12.15
N LEU A 87 14.11 -0.92 -11.83
CA LEU A 87 13.46 -1.09 -10.52
C LEU A 87 12.81 -2.47 -10.34
N MET A 88 12.69 -3.27 -11.41
CA MET A 88 12.09 -4.61 -11.35
C MET A 88 12.85 -5.54 -10.41
N VAL A 89 14.15 -5.31 -10.22
CA VAL A 89 15.01 -6.02 -9.25
C VAL A 89 14.49 -5.88 -7.81
N MET A 90 13.69 -4.86 -7.51
CA MET A 90 13.08 -4.70 -6.18
C MET A 90 11.83 -5.59 -6.00
N ILE A 91 11.22 -6.09 -7.09
CA ILE A 91 10.09 -7.03 -7.03
C ILE A 91 10.60 -8.46 -7.11
N HIS A 92 11.54 -8.72 -8.02
CA HIS A 92 12.04 -10.06 -8.31
C HIS A 92 13.56 -10.10 -8.12
N GLN A 93 14.02 -10.93 -7.18
CA GLN A 93 15.43 -11.19 -6.91
C GLN A 93 15.64 -12.71 -6.98
N ASP A 94 16.52 -13.16 -7.87
CA ASP A 94 16.67 -14.59 -8.21
C ASP A 94 17.37 -15.42 -7.13
N HIS A 95 18.19 -14.81 -6.26
CA HIS A 95 18.88 -15.51 -5.18
C HIS A 95 19.28 -14.56 -4.05
N VAL A 96 18.78 -14.79 -2.83
CA VAL A 96 19.41 -14.21 -1.64
C VAL A 96 19.43 -15.21 -0.48
N ASP A 97 20.58 -15.86 -0.29
CA ASP A 97 20.88 -16.54 0.96
C ASP A 97 21.20 -15.50 2.04
N ASN A 98 20.61 -15.62 3.24
CA ASN A 98 20.77 -14.68 4.36
C ASN A 98 20.42 -13.21 4.02
N TYR A 99 19.25 -12.97 3.42
CA TYR A 99 18.76 -11.63 3.11
C TYR A 99 18.63 -10.73 4.34
N VAL A 100 19.31 -9.58 4.32
CA VAL A 100 19.10 -8.47 5.25
C VAL A 100 18.75 -7.24 4.40
N ASP A 101 17.62 -6.60 4.69
CA ASP A 101 17.17 -5.42 3.93
C ASP A 101 18.22 -4.29 4.05
N PRO A 102 18.90 -3.90 2.96
CA PRO A 102 19.95 -2.88 2.98
C PRO A 102 19.41 -1.45 3.05
N PHE A 103 18.08 -1.26 2.95
CA PHE A 103 17.49 0.07 2.91
C PHE A 103 17.54 0.79 4.27
N ASP A 104 18.18 1.96 4.30
CA ASP A 104 18.17 2.85 5.46
C ASP A 104 17.00 3.86 5.38
N PRO A 105 15.97 3.74 6.25
CA PRO A 105 14.85 4.67 6.26
C PRO A 105 15.19 6.07 6.79
N LYS A 106 16.27 6.21 7.58
CA LYS A 106 16.66 7.47 8.25
C LYS A 106 17.53 8.36 7.37
N GLU A 107 18.08 7.80 6.30
CA GLU A 107 18.92 8.54 5.35
C GLU A 107 18.14 9.72 4.74
N ALA A 108 18.79 10.87 4.67
CA ALA A 108 18.18 12.12 4.18
C ALA A 108 18.33 12.24 2.67
N SER A 109 19.45 11.77 2.11
CA SER A 109 19.71 11.80 0.68
C SER A 109 19.06 10.61 -0.03
N PRO A 110 18.13 10.83 -0.98
CA PRO A 110 17.52 9.73 -1.73
C PRO A 110 18.51 8.99 -2.65
N LEU A 111 19.76 9.46 -2.78
CA LEU A 111 20.79 8.75 -3.55
C LEU A 111 21.55 7.71 -2.71
N LEU A 112 21.53 7.82 -1.38
CA LEU A 112 22.37 7.02 -0.48
C LEU A 112 21.60 5.97 0.34
N THR A 113 20.28 5.83 0.14
CA THR A 113 19.42 4.94 0.95
C THR A 113 19.62 3.45 0.69
N ASN A 114 20.34 3.07 -0.39
CA ASN A 114 20.48 1.70 -0.90
C ASN A 114 19.15 0.99 -1.25
N ALA A 115 18.09 1.75 -1.56
CA ALA A 115 16.78 1.20 -1.89
C ALA A 115 16.76 0.22 -3.07
N ILE A 116 17.64 0.37 -4.07
CA ILE A 116 17.65 -0.49 -5.27
C ILE A 116 18.04 -1.93 -4.96
N ALA A 117 18.87 -2.15 -3.93
CA ALA A 117 19.27 -3.48 -3.48
C ALA A 117 18.23 -4.12 -2.54
N SER A 118 17.29 -3.32 -2.03
CA SER A 118 16.16 -3.80 -1.23
C SER A 118 15.06 -4.39 -2.10
N SER A 119 14.21 -5.21 -1.49
CA SER A 119 12.98 -5.73 -2.09
C SER A 119 11.73 -5.01 -1.56
N LEU A 120 10.60 -5.10 -2.27
CA LEU A 120 9.32 -4.46 -1.97
C LEU A 120 8.33 -5.42 -1.28
N TRP A 121 8.75 -5.99 -0.15
CA TRP A 121 7.93 -6.89 0.64
C TRP A 121 6.61 -6.25 1.11
N GLU A 122 6.62 -4.94 1.30
CA GLU A 122 5.45 -4.19 1.73
C GLU A 122 4.32 -4.27 0.70
N LEU A 123 4.65 -4.27 -0.60
CA LEU A 123 3.65 -4.42 -1.67
C LEU A 123 3.05 -5.84 -1.70
N ALA A 124 3.88 -6.85 -1.42
CA ALA A 124 3.42 -8.23 -1.34
C ALA A 124 2.45 -8.46 -0.18
N SER A 125 2.63 -7.76 0.95
CA SER A 125 1.71 -7.83 2.09
C SER A 125 0.29 -7.38 1.73
N PHE A 126 0.12 -6.40 0.83
CA PHE A 126 -1.21 -5.92 0.43
C PHE A 126 -2.01 -6.89 -0.45
N GLN A 127 -1.40 -7.98 -0.93
CA GLN A 127 -2.13 -9.03 -1.65
C GLN A 127 -3.19 -9.71 -0.77
N HIS A 128 -3.00 -9.65 0.56
CA HIS A 128 -3.89 -10.20 1.58
C HIS A 128 -4.64 -9.09 2.34
N HIS A 129 -4.80 -7.90 1.74
CA HIS A 129 -5.55 -6.82 2.35
C HIS A 129 -7.04 -7.17 2.42
N TYR A 130 -7.71 -6.80 3.51
CA TYR A 130 -9.17 -6.97 3.69
C TYR A 130 -10.05 -6.37 2.57
N SER A 131 -9.54 -5.42 1.79
CA SER A 131 -10.29 -4.79 0.70
C SER A 131 -9.88 -5.43 -0.62
N GLU A 132 -10.83 -6.06 -1.32
CA GLU A 132 -10.54 -6.77 -2.56
C GLU A 132 -10.04 -5.84 -3.68
N THR A 133 -10.46 -4.57 -3.70
CA THR A 133 -9.95 -3.59 -4.69
C THR A 133 -8.44 -3.37 -4.54
N ILE A 134 -7.93 -3.34 -3.31
CA ILE A 134 -6.50 -3.17 -3.04
C ILE A 134 -5.76 -4.50 -3.25
N ALA A 135 -6.33 -5.61 -2.80
CA ALA A 135 -5.75 -6.93 -3.03
C ALA A 135 -5.56 -7.22 -4.53
N THR A 136 -6.57 -6.90 -5.36
CA THR A 136 -6.49 -7.04 -6.81
C THR A 136 -5.44 -6.11 -7.43
N LEU A 137 -5.35 -4.85 -6.99
CA LEU A 137 -4.28 -3.93 -7.41
C LEU A 137 -2.89 -4.43 -7.02
N ALA A 138 -2.72 -4.96 -5.80
CA ALA A 138 -1.46 -5.53 -5.34
C ALA A 138 -1.06 -6.79 -6.12
N ARG A 139 -2.03 -7.61 -6.54
CA ARG A 139 -1.79 -8.78 -7.40
C ARG A 139 -1.26 -8.39 -8.80
N LEU A 140 -1.41 -7.13 -9.26
CA LEU A 140 -0.78 -6.72 -10.53
C LEU A 140 0.73 -6.80 -10.48
N PHE A 141 1.37 -6.61 -9.32
CA PHE A 141 2.83 -6.69 -9.19
C PHE A 141 3.38 -8.12 -9.29
N SER A 142 2.55 -9.13 -9.01
CA SER A 142 2.90 -10.54 -9.23
C SER A 142 2.63 -11.02 -10.66
N ASN A 143 1.84 -10.26 -11.43
CA ASN A 143 1.56 -10.58 -12.82
C ASN A 143 2.56 -9.87 -13.75
N PRO A 144 2.76 -10.39 -14.97
CA PRO A 144 3.55 -9.68 -15.98
C PRO A 144 2.98 -8.28 -16.27
N PHE A 145 3.85 -7.29 -16.46
CA PHE A 145 3.52 -5.87 -16.66
C PHE A 145 2.99 -5.57 -18.08
N THR A 146 1.91 -6.25 -18.49
CA THR A 146 1.29 -6.11 -19.82
C THR A 146 0.36 -4.90 -19.91
N LYS A 147 -0.28 -4.50 -18.80
CA LYS A 147 -1.25 -3.40 -18.78
C LYS A 147 -0.59 -2.05 -19.08
N PRO A 148 -1.21 -1.16 -19.88
CA PRO A 148 -0.72 0.21 -20.11
C PRO A 148 -0.56 0.98 -18.77
N PRO A 149 0.22 2.08 -18.75
CA PRO A 149 0.31 2.93 -17.56
C PRO A 149 -1.09 3.44 -17.16
N PHE A 150 -1.33 3.51 -15.86
CA PHE A 150 -2.60 3.98 -15.31
C PHE A 150 -2.68 5.50 -15.35
N LEU A 151 -3.88 6.04 -15.62
CA LEU A 151 -4.12 7.47 -15.48
C LEU A 151 -4.31 7.79 -13.99
N MET A 152 -3.43 8.62 -13.43
CA MET A 152 -3.45 8.86 -11.98
C MET A 152 -4.71 9.61 -11.51
N GLU A 153 -5.24 10.51 -12.34
CA GLU A 153 -6.43 11.32 -12.03
C GLU A 153 -7.65 10.47 -11.62
N ASP A 154 -7.77 9.26 -12.16
CA ASP A 154 -8.87 8.34 -11.82
C ASP A 154 -8.79 7.82 -10.38
N PHE A 155 -7.60 7.87 -9.76
CA PHE A 155 -7.34 7.30 -8.44
C PHE A 155 -7.05 8.33 -7.34
N LEU A 156 -6.82 9.60 -7.68
CA LEU A 156 -6.32 10.61 -6.73
C LEU A 156 -7.34 11.01 -5.65
N ASP A 157 -8.63 11.08 -6.00
CA ASP A 157 -9.67 11.68 -5.14
C ASP A 157 -10.47 10.67 -4.30
N HIS A 158 -9.96 9.45 -4.17
CA HIS A 158 -10.62 8.44 -3.33
C HIS A 158 -10.54 8.77 -1.84
N THR A 159 -11.70 8.64 -1.20
CA THR A 159 -11.91 8.80 0.24
C THR A 159 -12.73 7.61 0.77
N TYR A 160 -12.80 7.47 2.10
CA TYR A 160 -13.62 6.43 2.71
C TYR A 160 -15.10 6.52 2.31
N THR A 161 -15.63 7.74 2.12
CA THR A 161 -17.02 7.94 1.68
C THR A 161 -17.21 7.38 0.28
N THR A 162 -16.31 7.69 -0.66
CA THR A 162 -16.39 7.15 -2.03
C THR A 162 -16.24 5.63 -2.05
N LEU A 163 -15.40 5.05 -1.18
CA LEU A 163 -15.23 3.60 -1.10
C LEU A 163 -16.49 2.93 -0.57
N PHE A 164 -17.04 3.48 0.50
CA PHE A 164 -18.29 2.98 1.08
C PHE A 164 -19.44 3.06 0.08
N GLU A 165 -19.62 4.21 -0.57
CA GLU A 165 -20.65 4.36 -1.60
C GLU A 165 -20.47 3.39 -2.77
N THR A 166 -19.22 3.11 -3.16
CA THR A 166 -18.92 2.17 -4.25
C THR A 166 -19.34 0.75 -3.86
N GLU A 167 -19.01 0.31 -2.65
CA GLU A 167 -19.41 -1.02 -2.17
C GLU A 167 -20.92 -1.09 -1.90
N ALA A 168 -21.55 0.00 -1.41
CA ALA A 168 -22.99 0.05 -1.16
C ALA A 168 -23.81 0.02 -2.46
N LYS A 169 -23.31 0.61 -3.54
CA LYS A 169 -23.95 0.59 -4.88
C LYS A 169 -23.64 -0.70 -5.66
N ARG A 170 -22.77 -1.57 -5.15
CA ARG A 170 -22.36 -2.79 -5.83
C ARG A 170 -23.54 -3.75 -5.96
N THR A 171 -23.87 -4.15 -7.18
CA THR A 171 -24.93 -5.12 -7.45
C THR A 171 -24.36 -6.54 -7.40
N PHE A 172 -24.98 -7.38 -6.58
CA PHE A 172 -24.62 -8.80 -6.49
C PHE A 172 -25.42 -9.61 -7.51
N LYS A 173 -24.72 -10.40 -8.33
CA LYS A 173 -25.37 -11.36 -9.27
C LYS A 173 -25.77 -12.67 -8.59
N LYS A 174 -25.16 -12.99 -7.46
CA LYS A 174 -25.38 -14.20 -6.67
C LYS A 174 -25.72 -13.79 -5.25
N ASP A 175 -26.59 -14.55 -4.60
CA ASP A 175 -26.92 -14.34 -3.20
C ASP A 175 -25.66 -14.45 -2.33
N PRO A 176 -25.54 -13.63 -1.27
CA PRO A 176 -24.39 -13.67 -0.39
C PRO A 176 -24.32 -15.03 0.31
N ALA A 177 -23.11 -15.60 0.36
CA ALA A 177 -22.88 -16.84 1.09
C ALA A 177 -23.01 -16.59 2.60
N MET A 178 -23.75 -17.46 3.28
CA MET A 178 -23.93 -17.45 4.73
C MET A 178 -23.04 -18.53 5.36
N THR A 179 -22.62 -18.32 6.60
CA THR A 179 -21.97 -19.40 7.36
C THR A 179 -22.98 -20.51 7.65
N PHE A 180 -22.60 -21.77 7.45
CA PHE A 180 -23.48 -22.94 7.66
C PHE A 180 -23.67 -23.27 9.14
N GLU A 181 -22.63 -23.05 9.95
CA GLU A 181 -22.64 -23.34 11.37
C GLU A 181 -22.66 -22.03 12.15
N LEU A 182 -23.80 -21.74 12.78
CA LEU A 182 -23.94 -20.63 13.70
C LEU A 182 -23.80 -21.17 15.12
N LYS A 183 -22.65 -20.90 15.75
CA LYS A 183 -22.39 -21.28 17.14
C LYS A 183 -23.09 -20.30 18.08
N ARG A 184 -24.35 -20.60 18.41
CA ARG A 184 -25.22 -19.72 19.22
C ARG A 184 -24.64 -19.42 20.60
N ASP A 185 -23.98 -20.39 21.21
CA ASP A 185 -23.45 -20.28 22.57
C ASP A 185 -22.12 -19.51 22.65
N GLN A 186 -21.54 -19.13 21.51
CA GLN A 186 -20.25 -18.43 21.40
C GLN A 186 -20.38 -16.96 20.95
N LEU A 187 -21.60 -16.46 20.71
CA LEU A 187 -21.81 -15.06 20.30
C LEU A 187 -21.58 -14.07 21.45
N PHE A 188 -21.95 -14.48 22.67
CA PHE A 188 -21.71 -13.75 23.92
C PHE A 188 -21.52 -14.78 25.03
N PRO A 189 -20.38 -15.48 25.10
CA PRO A 189 -20.21 -16.55 26.07
C PRO A 189 -20.05 -15.97 27.48
N GLU A 190 -21.08 -16.13 28.32
CA GLU A 190 -20.99 -15.94 29.77
C GLU A 190 -20.33 -17.20 30.39
N GLY A 191 -19.00 -17.29 30.26
CA GLY A 191 -18.20 -18.30 30.94
C GLY A 191 -18.20 -19.69 30.29
N SER A 192 -17.03 -20.12 29.82
CA SER A 192 -16.64 -21.49 29.43
C SER A 192 -17.77 -22.41 28.94
N SER A 193 -18.28 -22.16 27.72
CA SER A 193 -19.20 -23.09 27.06
C SER A 193 -18.41 -24.32 26.59
N LYS A 194 -18.64 -25.48 27.24
CA LYS A 194 -18.14 -26.78 26.75
C LYS A 194 -19.08 -27.30 25.67
N ASP A 195 -18.57 -27.51 24.46
CA ASP A 195 -19.32 -28.20 23.41
C ASP A 195 -19.62 -29.67 23.81
N MET A 196 -20.78 -30.18 23.38
CA MET A 196 -21.28 -31.54 23.69
C MET A 196 -20.37 -32.70 23.18
N ASN A 197 -19.30 -32.39 22.43
CA ASN A 197 -18.35 -33.38 21.90
C ASN A 197 -16.99 -33.40 22.63
N GLY A 198 -16.81 -32.64 23.71
CA GLY A 198 -15.59 -32.69 24.53
C GLY A 198 -14.32 -32.14 23.87
N LEU A 199 -14.42 -31.54 22.68
CA LEU A 199 -13.34 -30.72 22.11
C LEU A 199 -13.50 -29.27 22.57
N THR A 200 -12.49 -28.74 23.25
CA THR A 200 -12.33 -27.31 23.51
C THR A 200 -11.98 -26.62 22.20
N LEU A 201 -12.96 -26.03 21.52
CA LEU A 201 -12.69 -25.09 20.43
C LEU A 201 -12.03 -23.84 21.03
N PRO A 202 -11.08 -23.20 20.31
CA PRO A 202 -10.46 -21.98 20.79
C PRO A 202 -11.55 -20.92 21.03
N ASP A 203 -11.53 -20.32 22.23
CA ASP A 203 -12.44 -19.23 22.60
C ASP A 203 -12.26 -18.04 21.64
N ASP A 204 -13.33 -17.28 21.42
CA ASP A 204 -13.25 -16.05 20.64
C ASP A 204 -12.39 -15.03 21.39
N ALA A 205 -11.44 -14.41 20.70
CA ALA A 205 -10.55 -13.41 21.29
C ALA A 205 -11.31 -12.24 21.93
N VAL A 206 -12.52 -11.94 21.43
CA VAL A 206 -13.40 -10.92 22.03
C VAL A 206 -13.88 -11.37 23.41
N SER A 207 -14.31 -12.62 23.55
CA SER A 207 -14.79 -13.16 24.82
C SER A 207 -13.72 -13.32 25.89
N GLU A 208 -12.46 -13.55 25.49
CA GLU A 208 -11.33 -13.57 26.44
C GLU A 208 -11.03 -12.17 27.00
N LEU A 209 -11.26 -11.12 26.21
CA LEU A 209 -10.90 -9.75 26.55
C LEU A 209 -12.04 -8.93 27.15
N TRP A 210 -13.29 -9.29 26.86
CA TRP A 210 -14.49 -8.55 27.28
C TRP A 210 -15.44 -9.45 28.07
N VAL A 211 -15.80 -8.98 29.28
CA VAL A 211 -16.86 -9.60 30.06
C VAL A 211 -18.19 -9.01 29.60
N PHE A 212 -19.08 -9.87 29.09
CA PHE A 212 -20.48 -9.55 28.90
C PHE A 212 -21.18 -9.84 30.23
N GLY A 213 -21.77 -8.82 30.86
CA GLY A 213 -22.49 -8.92 32.13
C GLY A 213 -23.67 -7.98 32.19
#